data_AF-A0AAE1SLR0-F1
#
_entry.id   AF-A0AAE1SLR0-F1
#
_cell.length_a   1.000
_cell.length_b   1.000
_cell.length_c   1.000
_cell.angle_alpha   90.00
_cell.angle_beta   90.00
_cell.angle_gamma   90.00
#
_symmetry.space_group_name_H-M   'P 1'
#
loop_
_entity.id
_entity.type
_entity.pdbx_description
1 polymer ?
#
loop_
_entity_poly.entity_id
_entity_poly.type
_entity_poly.pdbx_seq_one_letter_code
_entity_poly.pdbx_strand_id
1 'polypeptide(L)' 'MIDNEGILRINGRVRFPRVGDLTRLIMDEAHNSKYSIHPGDTKMYHDLKQYYWWGRRNRDILEFVSRCQNCQ' A
#
# COMPACT_ATOMS: atom_id res chain seq x y z
N MET A 1 -10.58 -2.67 -16.21
CA MET A 1 -11.80 -1.92 -16.56
C MET A 1 -11.80 -0.67 -15.70
N ILE A 2 -12.06 0.50 -16.28
CA ILE A 2 -12.25 1.73 -15.50
C ILE A 2 -13.70 1.70 -15.00
N ASP A 3 -13.93 1.90 -13.71
CA ASP A 3 -15.28 1.95 -13.14
C ASP A 3 -15.93 3.33 -13.31
N ASN A 4 -17.16 3.48 -12.81
CA ASN A 4 -17.93 4.72 -12.91
C ASN A 4 -17.31 5.89 -12.13
N GLU A 5 -16.33 5.61 -11.27
CA GLU A 5 -15.57 6.61 -10.49
C GLU A 5 -14.28 7.01 -11.21
N GLY A 6 -14.03 6.50 -12.42
CA GLY A 6 -12.79 6.73 -13.16
C GLY A 6 -11.60 5.93 -12.61
N ILE A 7 -11.84 4.95 -11.73
CA ILE A 7 -10.79 4.16 -11.08
C ILE A 7 -10.52 2.90 -11.88
N LEU A 8 -9.24 2.66 -12.19
CA LEU A 8 -8.83 1.42 -12.85
C LEU A 8 -8.83 0.27 -11.85
N ARG A 9 -9.76 -0.67 -12.02
CA ARG A 9 -9.83 -1.91 -11.27
C ARG A 9 -9.36 -3.12 -12.09
N ILE A 10 -8.63 -4.01 -11.42
CA ILE A 10 -8.11 -5.27 -11.96
C ILE A 10 -8.37 -6.36 -10.92
N ASN A 11 -9.03 -7.46 -11.31
CA ASN A 11 -9.45 -8.54 -10.40
C ASN A 11 -10.22 -8.04 -9.16
N GLY A 12 -11.08 -7.03 -9.34
CA GLY A 12 -11.86 -6.41 -8.26
C GLY A 12 -11.09 -5.44 -7.35
N ARG A 13 -9.78 -5.27 -7.57
CA ARG A 13 -8.89 -4.41 -6.76
C ARG A 13 -8.50 -3.14 -7.49
N VAL A 14 -8.28 -2.06 -6.75
CA VAL A 14 -7.85 -0.77 -7.28
C VAL A 14 -6.39 -0.87 -7.73
N ARG A 15 -6.06 -0.42 -8.94
CA ARG A 15 -4.65 -0.34 -9.36
C ARG A 15 -3.93 0.60 -8.40
N PHE A 16 -2.88 0.09 -7.76
CA PHE A 16 -2.10 0.85 -6.79
C PHE A 16 -1.60 2.15 -7.43
N PRO A 17 -1.93 3.32 -6.86
CA PRO A 17 -1.61 4.59 -7.47
C PRO A 17 -0.08 4.78 -7.46
N ARG A 18 0.48 5.15 -8.62
CA ARG A 18 1.89 5.54 -8.79
C ARG A 18 2.03 7.03 -9.12
N VAL A 19 1.12 7.83 -8.58
CA VAL A 19 0.96 9.25 -8.93
C VAL A 19 1.25 10.08 -7.70
N GLY A 20 2.22 10.98 -7.79
CA GLY A 20 2.59 11.91 -6.72
C GLY A 20 2.82 11.22 -5.38
N ASP A 21 2.31 11.83 -4.31
CA ASP A 21 2.46 11.37 -2.93
C ASP A 21 1.43 10.31 -2.49
N LEU A 22 0.49 9.91 -3.36
CA LEU A 22 -0.57 8.94 -3.00
C LEU A 22 0.00 7.61 -2.52
N THR A 23 1.06 7.10 -3.16
CA THR A 23 1.75 5.89 -2.72
C THR A 23 2.23 6.03 -1.28
N ARG A 24 2.88 7.16 -0.98
CA ARG A 24 3.44 7.44 0.34
C ARG A 24 2.33 7.60 1.39
N LEU A 25 1.25 8.31 1.06
CA LEU A 25 0.11 8.49 1.96
C LEU A 25 -0.57 7.16 2.32
N ILE A 26 -0.75 6.27 1.35
CA ILE A 26 -1.31 4.92 1.61
C ILE A 26 -0.38 4.12 2.52
N MET A 27 0.94 4.20 2.28
CA MET A 27 1.93 3.51 3.12
C MET A 27 1.97 4.08 4.53
N ASP A 28 1.91 5.40 4.67
CA ASP A 28 1.89 6.11 5.93
C ASP A 28 0.64 5.75 6.74
N GLU A 29 -0.55 5.76 6.14
CA GLU A 29 -1.78 5.33 6.81
C GLU A 29 -1.68 3.84 7.21
N ALA A 30 -1.23 2.97 6.31
CA ALA A 30 -1.16 1.55 6.60
C ALA A 30 -0.12 1.20 7.68
N HIS A 31 0.89 2.04 7.90
CA HIS A 31 1.98 1.77 8.85
C HIS A 31 1.91 2.58 10.15
N ASN A 32 1.56 3.87 10.06
CA ASN A 32 1.61 4.85 11.15
C ASN A 32 0.24 5.24 11.72
N SER A 33 -0.87 4.75 11.14
CA SER A 33 -2.19 4.99 11.71
C SER A 33 -2.26 4.47 13.14
N LYS A 34 -3.03 5.15 14.00
CA LYS A 34 -3.22 4.73 15.40
C LYS A 34 -3.79 3.31 15.54
N TYR A 35 -4.43 2.82 14.48
CA TYR A 35 -5.00 1.47 14.41
C TYR A 35 -4.05 0.44 13.80
N SER A 36 -3.00 0.90 13.12
CA SER A 36 -1.92 0.08 12.58
C SER A 36 -0.86 -0.02 13.67
N ILE A 37 -0.82 -1.17 14.37
CA ILE A 37 0.19 -1.46 15.40
C ILE A 37 1.55 -1.67 14.71
N HIS A 38 2.13 -0.60 14.13
CA HIS A 38 3.34 -0.57 13.32
C HIS A 38 3.63 -1.89 12.58
N PRO A 39 2.77 -2.29 11.64
CA PRO A 39 2.91 -3.57 10.98
C PRO A 39 4.19 -3.62 10.17
N GLY A 40 4.90 -4.75 10.28
CA GLY A 40 6.02 -5.06 9.39
C GLY A 40 5.59 -5.23 7.93
N ASP A 41 6.57 -5.32 7.04
CA ASP A 41 6.41 -5.40 5.59
C ASP A 41 5.44 -6.49 5.13
N THR A 42 5.49 -7.67 5.76
CA THR A 42 4.65 -8.82 5.43
C THR A 42 3.18 -8.52 5.73
N LYS A 43 2.87 -8.04 6.95
CA LYS A 43 1.49 -7.72 7.32
C LYS A 43 0.95 -6.58 6.45
N MET A 44 1.74 -5.54 6.25
CA MET A 44 1.38 -4.40 5.41
C MET A 44 1.10 -4.81 3.96
N TYR A 45 1.89 -5.74 3.39
CA TYR A 45 1.61 -6.34 2.09
C TYR A 45 0.27 -7.07 2.08
N HIS A 46 0.01 -7.93 3.06
CA HIS A 46 -1.22 -8.71 3.11
C HIS A 46 -2.46 -7.83 3.22
N ASP A 47 -2.41 -6.78 4.05
CA ASP A 47 -3.50 -5.83 4.25
C ASP A 47 -3.76 -5.03 2.96
N LEU A 48 -2.72 -4.45 2.36
CA LEU A 48 -2.87 -3.66 1.13
C LEU A 48 -3.25 -4.52 -0.08
N LYS A 49 -2.86 -5.80 -0.14
CA LYS A 49 -3.19 -6.72 -1.25
C LYS A 49 -4.68 -6.97 -1.37
N GLN A 50 -5.43 -6.80 -0.28
CA GLN A 50 -6.88 -7.02 -0.30
C GLN A 50 -7.59 -5.97 -1.15
N TYR A 51 -7.12 -4.73 -1.08
CA TYR A 51 -7.75 -3.56 -1.71
C TYR A 51 -7.06 -3.14 -3.01
N TYR A 52 -5.74 -3.28 -3.06
CA TYR A 52 -4.91 -2.76 -4.15
C TYR A 52 -4.28 -3.87 -4.99
N TRP A 53 -4.03 -3.53 -6.25
CA TRP A 53 -3.31 -4.36 -7.19
C TRP A 53 -2.03 -3.70 -7.73
N TRP A 54 -0.93 -4.44 -7.70
CA TRP A 54 0.40 -4.05 -8.16
C TRP A 54 0.98 -5.04 -9.18
N GLY A 55 2.04 -4.68 -9.90
CA GLY A 55 2.82 -5.64 -10.70
C GLY A 55 3.69 -6.58 -9.84
N ARG A 56 4.44 -7.50 -10.46
CA ARG A 56 5.32 -8.48 -9.76
C ARG A 56 6.31 -7.79 -8.78
N ARG A 57 5.97 -7.79 -7.48
CA ARG A 57 6.75 -7.45 -6.27
C ARG A 57 6.55 -6.07 -5.65
N ASN A 58 6.83 -6.07 -4.35
CA ASN A 58 6.39 -5.15 -3.32
C ASN A 58 7.56 -4.35 -2.72
N ARG A 59 8.51 -3.96 -3.58
CA ARG A 59 9.78 -3.34 -3.18
C ARG A 59 9.55 -2.03 -2.44
N ASP A 60 8.50 -1.31 -2.83
CA ASP A 60 8.10 -0.03 -2.25
C ASP A 60 7.70 -0.18 -0.75
N ILE A 61 7.03 -1.28 -0.37
CA ILE A 61 6.66 -1.55 1.03
C ILE A 61 7.89 -1.91 1.86
N LEU A 62 8.79 -2.74 1.32
CA LEU A 62 10.04 -3.11 1.99
C LEU A 62 10.90 -1.86 2.26
N GLU A 63 11.03 -0.99 1.27
CA GLU A 63 11.79 0.27 1.39
C GLU A 63 11.13 1.25 2.35
N PHE A 64 9.80 1.27 2.42
CA PHE A 64 9.08 2.12 3.36
C PHE A 64 9.30 1.67 4.81
N VAL A 65 9.10 0.38 5.09
CA VAL A 65 9.23 -0.18 6.43
C VAL A 65 10.68 -0.14 6.92
N SER A 66 11.67 -0.36 6.04
CA SER A 66 13.09 -0.29 6.42
C SER A 66 13.57 1.10 6.83
N ARG A 67 12.82 2.16 6.47
CA ARG A 67 13.08 3.54 6.89
C ARG A 67 12.38 3.93 8.19
N CYS A 68 11.53 3.06 8.74
CA CYS A 68 10.84 3.35 10.00
C CYS A 68 11.77 3.11 11.20
N GLN A 69 12.12 4.18 11.91
CA GLN A 69 12.98 4.09 13.11
C GLN A 69 12.35 3.30 14.25
N ASN A 70 11.02 3.23 14.33
CA ASN A 70 10.32 2.45 15.35
C ASN A 70 10.29 0.94 15.05
N CYS A 71 10.62 0.54 13.81
CA CYS A 71 10.62 -0.85 13.36
C CYS A 71 12.03 -1.41 13.08
N GLN A 72 13.08 -0.61 13.31
CA GLN A 72 14.47 -1.08 13.35
C GLN A 72 14.78 -1.72 14.69
#